data_AF-A0AAE2XRU7-F1
#
_entry.id   AF-A0AAE2XRU7-F1
#
_cell.length_a   1.000
_cell.length_b   1.000
_cell.length_c   1.000
_cell.angle_alpha   90.00
_cell.angle_beta   90.00
_cell.angle_gamma   90.00
#
_symmetry.space_group_name_H-M   'P 1'
#
loop_
_entity.id
_entity.type
_entity.pdbx_description
1 polymer ?
#
loop_
_entity_poly.entity_id
_entity_poly.type
_entity_poly.pdbx_seq_one_letter_code
_entity_poly.pdbx_strand_id
1 'polypeptide(L)'
;MKTIKVSDETYRKLCEKAGRLQAELKRPVSIDETIRYLLEEKKKSGILELAGSWELKDDEAEEIFSSLRRWWGSWRTERSA
;
A
#
# COMPACT_ATOMS: atom_id res chain seq x y z
N MET A 1 -8.98 -14.75 27.23
CA MET A 1 -9.51 -13.53 26.59
C MET A 1 -8.95 -12.33 27.34
N LYS A 2 -8.23 -11.44 26.65
CA LYS A 2 -7.69 -10.21 27.27
C LYS A 2 -8.61 -9.05 26.90
N THR A 3 -9.05 -8.27 27.87
CA THR A 3 -9.95 -7.13 27.66
C THR A 3 -9.13 -5.88 27.44
N ILE A 4 -9.39 -5.16 26.36
CA ILE A 4 -8.80 -3.85 26.08
C ILE A 4 -9.88 -2.81 26.32
N LYS A 5 -9.60 -1.82 27.18
CA LYS A 5 -10.46 -0.65 27.32
C LYS A 5 -10.09 0.37 26.24
N VAL A 6 -11.10 0.88 25.56
CA VAL A 6 -10.97 1.97 24.58
C VAL A 6 -11.66 3.21 25.14
N SER A 7 -11.16 4.40 24.80
CA SER A 7 -11.87 5.64 25.11
C SER A 7 -13.15 5.75 24.27
N ASP A 8 -14.14 6.48 24.76
CA ASP A 8 -15.38 6.76 24.03
C ASP A 8 -15.10 7.41 22.67
N GLU A 9 -14.10 8.29 22.61
CA GLU A 9 -13.67 8.90 21.35
C GLU A 9 -13.17 7.85 20.34
N THR A 10 -12.36 6.90 20.81
CA THR A 10 -11.83 5.81 19.98
C THR A 10 -12.95 4.91 19.49
N TYR A 11 -13.88 4.56 20.38
CA TYR A 11 -15.04 3.76 20.04
C TYR A 11 -15.91 4.46 18.98
N ARG A 12 -16.17 5.77 19.12
CA ARG A 12 -16.92 6.56 18.15
C ARG A 12 -16.26 6.54 16.76
N LYS A 13 -14.94 6.71 16.69
CA LYS A 13 -14.18 6.66 15.43
C LYS A 13 -14.26 5.27 14.79
N LEU A 14 -14.21 4.20 15.58
CA LEU A 14 -14.38 2.83 15.08
C LEU A 14 -15.79 2.60 14.51
N CYS A 15 -16.83 3.07 15.19
CA CYS A 15 -18.20 2.99 14.69
C CYS A 15 -18.39 3.77 13.40
N GLU A 16 -17.80 4.97 13.30
CA GLU A 16 -17.87 5.76 12.07
C GLU A 16 -17.20 5.04 10.90
N LYS A 17 -16.03 4.42 11.12
CA LYS A 17 -15.38 3.60 10.09
C LYS A 17 -16.18 2.36 9.73
N ALA A 18 -16.76 1.66 10.69
CA ALA A 18 -17.63 0.52 10.43
C ALA A 18 -18.83 0.92 9.55
N GLY A 19 -19.43 2.09 9.80
CA GLY A 19 -20.54 2.60 8.99
C GLY A 19 -20.14 2.90 7.53
N ARG A 20 -18.95 3.48 7.32
CA ARG A 20 -18.40 3.70 5.97
C ARG A 20 -18.13 2.38 5.25
N LEU A 21 -17.48 1.43 5.92
CA LEU A 21 -17.22 0.09 5.40
C LEU A 21 -18.51 -0.66 5.05
N GLN A 22 -19.54 -0.54 5.87
CA GLN A 22 -20.85 -1.13 5.61
C GLN A 22 -21.49 -0.54 4.34
N ALA A 23 -21.37 0.77 4.11
CA ALA A 23 -21.87 1.41 2.90
C ALA A 23 -21.10 0.95 1.64
N GLU A 24 -19.78 0.83 1.74
CA GLU A 24 -18.91 0.38 0.64
C GLU A 24 -19.13 -1.10 0.29
N LEU A 25 -19.15 -1.96 1.30
CA LEU A 25 -19.26 -3.42 1.12
C LEU A 25 -20.71 -3.90 0.98
N LYS A 26 -21.70 -3.02 1.20
CA LYS A 26 -23.15 -3.30 1.15
C LYS A 26 -23.58 -4.50 1.99
N ARG A 27 -22.87 -4.75 3.10
CA ARG A 27 -23.18 -5.80 4.07
C ARG A 27 -22.89 -5.33 5.49
N PRO A 28 -23.52 -5.91 6.52
CA PRO A 28 -23.16 -5.63 7.91
C PRO A 28 -21.68 -5.91 8.18
N VAL A 29 -21.02 -5.03 8.92
CA VAL A 29 -19.60 -5.13 9.27
C VAL A 29 -19.47 -5.11 10.79
N SER A 30 -18.68 -6.02 11.34
CA SER A 30 -18.41 -6.07 12.78
C SER A 30 -17.26 -5.14 13.17
N ILE A 31 -17.17 -4.80 14.46
CA ILE A 31 -16.03 -4.03 14.98
C ILE A 31 -14.71 -4.79 14.80
N ASP A 32 -14.70 -6.12 14.95
CA ASP A 32 -13.51 -6.94 14.72
C ASP A 32 -13.05 -6.86 13.26
N GLU A 33 -13.99 -6.94 12.32
CA GLU A 33 -13.71 -6.78 10.90
C GLU A 33 -13.21 -5.37 10.56
N THR A 34 -13.77 -4.35 11.20
CA THR A 34 -13.31 -2.96 11.06
C THR A 34 -11.87 -2.81 11.52
N ILE A 35 -11.51 -3.40 12.67
CA ILE A 35 -10.14 -3.39 13.19
C ILE A 35 -9.20 -4.11 12.23
N ARG A 36 -9.60 -5.27 11.71
CA ARG A 36 -8.80 -6.03 10.75
C ARG A 36 -8.55 -5.23 9.46
N TYR A 37 -9.59 -4.58 8.95
CA TYR A 37 -9.48 -3.73 7.77
C TYR A 37 -8.48 -2.59 7.98
N LEU A 38 -8.55 -1.89 9.13
CA LEU A 38 -7.61 -0.81 9.47
C LEU A 38 -6.16 -1.31 9.57
N LEU A 39 -5.95 -2.50 10.15
CA LEU A 39 -4.62 -3.10 10.26
C LEU A 39 -4.06 -3.51 8.89
N GLU A 40 -4.90 -3.94 7.97
CA GLU A 40 -4.52 -4.29 6.59
C GLU A 40 -4.31 -3.06 5.71
N GLU A 41 -5.14 -2.02 5.86
CA GLU A 41 -5.01 -0.75 5.16
C GLU A 41 -3.66 -0.09 5.48
N LYS A 42 -3.24 -0.10 6.75
CA LYS A 42 -1.92 0.37 7.17
C LYS A 42 -0.76 -0.42 6.53
N LYS A 43 -0.95 -1.70 6.21
CA LYS A 43 0.07 -2.49 5.49
C LYS A 43 0.17 -2.11 4.01
N LYS A 44 -0.94 -1.69 3.39
CA LYS A 44 -0.98 -1.28 1.98
C LYS A 44 -0.26 0.05 1.72
N SER A 45 -0.11 0.89 2.75
CA SER A 45 0.67 2.12 2.66
C SER A 45 2.16 1.90 2.41
N GLY A 46 2.71 0.70 2.66
CA GLY A 46 4.16 0.48 2.63
C GLY A 46 4.87 0.71 1.29
N ILE A 47 4.17 0.59 0.14
CA ILE A 47 4.75 0.91 -1.19
C ILE A 47 4.35 2.31 -1.66
N LEU A 48 3.14 2.79 -1.32
CA LEU A 48 2.71 4.14 -1.66
C LEU A 48 3.45 5.22 -0.86
N GLU A 49 3.85 4.94 0.38
CA GLU A 49 4.73 5.82 1.16
C GLU A 49 6.13 5.94 0.55
N LEU A 50 6.56 4.94 -0.23
CA LEU A 50 7.82 4.98 -0.98
C LEU A 50 7.68 5.70 -2.32
N ALA A 51 6.45 6.00 -2.76
CA ALA A 51 6.22 6.75 -3.98
C ALA A 51 6.57 8.23 -3.75
N GLY A 52 7.66 8.69 -4.35
CA GLY A 52 8.17 10.05 -4.20
C GLY A 52 9.23 10.22 -3.10
N SER A 53 9.58 9.16 -2.36
CA SER A 53 10.71 9.19 -1.41
C SER A 53 12.06 8.94 -2.07
N TRP A 54 12.07 8.60 -3.37
CA TRP A 54 13.30 8.34 -4.09
C TRP A 54 13.78 9.63 -4.77
N GLU A 55 14.79 10.26 -4.16
CA GLU A 55 15.56 11.32 -4.81
C GLU A 55 16.62 10.66 -5.69
N LEU A 56 16.33 10.58 -6.99
CA LEU A 56 17.27 10.07 -8.00
C LEU A 56 18.05 11.25 -8.59
N LYS A 57 19.38 11.20 -8.52
CA LYS A 57 20.23 12.20 -9.16
C LYS A 57 20.34 11.96 -10.66
N ASP A 58 20.65 13.01 -11.42
CA ASP A 58 20.75 12.93 -12.89
C ASP A 58 21.84 11.96 -13.37
N ASP A 59 22.96 11.86 -12.66
CA ASP A 59 24.05 10.93 -12.94
C ASP A 59 23.65 9.47 -12.67
N GLU A 60 22.98 9.24 -11.54
CA GLU A 60 22.41 7.93 -11.19
C GLU A 60 21.33 7.50 -12.19
N ALA A 61 20.50 8.44 -12.65
CA ALA A 61 19.49 8.18 -13.68
C ALA A 61 20.13 7.72 -15.00
N GLU A 62 21.16 8.42 -15.46
CA GLU A 62 21.85 8.10 -16.72
C GLU A 62 22.54 6.72 -16.66
N GLU A 63 23.13 6.35 -15.51
CA GLU A 63 23.69 5.02 -15.31
C GLU A 63 22.62 3.92 -15.38
N ILE A 64 21.48 4.14 -14.73
CA ILE A 64 20.35 3.20 -14.76
C ILE A 64 19.79 3.08 -16.18
N PHE A 65 19.56 4.19 -16.89
CA PHE A 65 19.00 4.14 -18.25
C PHE A 65 19.98 3.53 -19.26
N SER A 66 21.28 3.82 -19.14
CA SER A 66 22.30 3.25 -20.03
C SER A 66 22.46 1.74 -19.82
N SER A 67 22.43 1.27 -18.57
CA SER A 67 22.44 -0.16 -18.26
C SER A 67 21.18 -0.85 -18.80
N LEU A 68 19.98 -0.30 -18.56
CA LEU A 68 18.74 -0.86 -19.11
C LEU A 68 18.76 -0.91 -20.63
N ARG A 69 19.22 0.15 -21.32
CA ARG A 69 19.32 0.16 -22.78
C ARG A 69 20.26 -0.92 -23.31
N ARG A 70 21.39 -1.16 -22.64
CA ARG A 70 22.32 -2.24 -23.00
C ARG A 70 21.66 -3.62 -22.88
N TRP A 71 20.98 -3.88 -21.77
CA TRP A 71 20.30 -5.15 -21.52
C TRP A 71 19.10 -5.38 -22.46
N TRP A 72 18.33 -4.33 -22.76
CA TRP A 72 17.27 -4.41 -23.78
C TRP A 72 17.82 -4.66 -25.18
N GLY A 73 19.01 -4.13 -25.47
CA GLY A 73 19.74 -4.39 -26.71
C GLY A 73 20.08 -5.87 -26.87
N SER A 74 20.70 -6.48 -25.85
CA SER A 74 21.05 -7.91 -25.88
C SER A 74 19.82 -8.82 -25.97
N TRP A 75 18.71 -8.43 -25.34
CA TRP A 75 17.49 -9.23 -25.37
C TRP A 75 16.79 -9.23 -26.74
N ARG A 76 16.98 -8.18 -27.57
CA ARG A 76 16.47 -8.14 -28.95
C ARG A 76 17.30 -9.01 -29.91
N THR A 77 18.61 -9.11 -29.69
CA THR A 77 19.49 -9.95 -30.51
C THR A 77 19.25 -11.44 -30.27
N GLU A 78 18.94 -11.85 -29.03
CA GLU A 78 18.63 -13.25 -28.70
C GLU A 78 17.30 -13.76 -29.28
N ARG A 79 16.34 -12.87 -29.61
CA ARG A 79 15.08 -13.26 -30.28
C ARG A 79 15.17 -13.34 -31.80
N SER A 80 16.33 -13.05 -32.38
CA SER A 80 16.55 -13.03 -33.84
C SER A 80 17.57 -14.08 -34.32
N ALA A 81 17.92 -15.04 -33.46
CA ALA A 81 18.82 -16.16 -33.75
C ALA A 81 18.08 -17.51 -33.65
#